data_AF-A0A7W5MKB3-F1
#
_entry.id   AF-A0A7W5MKB3-F1
#
_cell.length_a   1.000
_cell.length_b   1.000
_cell.length_c   1.000
_cell.angle_alpha   90.00
_cell.angle_beta   90.00
_cell.angle_gamma   90.00
#
_symmetry.space_group_name_H-M   'P 1'
#
loop_
_entity.id
_entity.type
_entity.pdbx_description
1 polymer ?
#
loop_
_entity_poly.entity_id
_entity_poly.type
_entity_poly.pdbx_seq_one_letter_code
_entity_poly.pdbx_strand_id
1 'polypeptide(L)'
;MDQTAFMIGFAVMSLASLAIYAKGSKAPPSRHHTLLHATVPFIAATAYLAMAFGIGTLLKADGSATYLARYVDWSVTTPILLSGLVLTAFHDRGKTGEVGGYLTSIIVLDVLMIVTGLISSLAEAPVAKWAWYLWSCAAFAGVLYLLWVPLRAMALERGHAIGSAYAKNITFLTVIWFLYPVVFLIGPEGLKIINDPASVWAILVMDIVAKVIYAFYAAGNFDKALHDHERRA
;
A
#
# COMPACT_ATOMS: atom_id res chain seq x y z
N MET A 1 -5.28 -11.78 -21.81
CA MET A 1 -4.40 -11.68 -20.63
C MET A 1 -3.27 -10.74 -20.97
N ASP A 2 -3.06 -9.69 -20.18
CA ASP A 2 -2.08 -8.64 -20.47
C ASP A 2 -0.68 -9.02 -19.95
N GLN A 3 -0.14 -10.11 -20.52
CA GLN A 3 1.12 -10.74 -20.06
C GLN A 3 2.29 -9.74 -20.03
N THR A 4 2.32 -8.79 -20.96
CA THR A 4 3.33 -7.72 -21.03
C THR A 4 3.33 -6.85 -19.78
N ALA A 5 2.16 -6.37 -19.35
CA ALA A 5 2.04 -5.56 -18.13
C ALA A 5 2.52 -6.34 -16.90
N PHE A 6 2.15 -7.62 -16.80
CA PHE A 6 2.56 -8.44 -15.66
C PHE A 6 4.06 -8.70 -15.61
N MET A 7 4.69 -8.98 -16.76
CA MET A 7 6.14 -9.17 -16.84
C MET A 7 6.92 -7.88 -16.55
N ILE A 8 6.41 -6.72 -16.99
CA ILE A 8 6.98 -5.41 -16.64
C ILE A 8 6.88 -5.19 -15.13
N GLY A 9 5.71 -5.46 -14.54
CA GLY A 9 5.52 -5.38 -13.09
C GLY A 9 6.52 -6.25 -12.33
N PHE A 10 6.67 -7.51 -12.73
CA PHE A 10 7.65 -8.42 -12.13
C PHE A 10 9.08 -7.87 -12.22
N ALA A 11 9.53 -7.44 -13.41
CA ALA A 11 10.88 -6.97 -13.63
C ALA A 11 11.17 -5.68 -12.85
N VAL A 12 10.29 -4.67 -12.95
CA VAL A 12 10.46 -3.38 -12.27
C VAL A 12 10.48 -3.56 -10.76
N MET A 13 9.53 -4.33 -10.21
CA MET A 13 9.43 -4.54 -8.77
C MET A 13 10.63 -5.32 -8.21
N SER A 14 11.11 -6.33 -8.94
CA SER A 14 12.30 -7.11 -8.55
C SER A 14 13.55 -6.24 -8.51
N LEU A 15 13.82 -5.49 -9.59
CA LEU A 15 14.99 -4.60 -9.68
C LEU A 15 14.91 -3.45 -8.67
N ALA A 16 13.72 -2.89 -8.47
CA ALA A 16 13.50 -1.84 -7.48
C ALA A 16 13.75 -2.33 -6.06
N SER A 17 13.28 -3.53 -5.70
CA SER A 17 13.53 -4.13 -4.38
C SER A 17 15.03 -4.22 -4.09
N LEU A 18 15.81 -4.74 -5.04
CA LEU A 18 17.26 -4.85 -4.93
C LEU A 18 17.91 -3.47 -4.81
N ALA A 19 17.48 -2.50 -5.61
CA ALA A 19 18.01 -1.14 -5.57
C ALA A 19 17.71 -0.41 -4.25
N ILE A 20 16.48 -0.54 -3.73
CA ILE A 20 16.08 0.03 -2.43
C ILE A 20 16.91 -0.58 -1.31
N TYR A 21 17.08 -1.91 -1.32
CA TYR A 21 17.93 -2.57 -0.34
C TYR A 21 19.39 -2.13 -0.47
N ALA A 22 19.96 -2.10 -1.67
CA ALA A 22 21.38 -1.79 -1.87
C ALA A 22 21.72 -0.34 -1.48
N LYS A 23 20.81 0.61 -1.73
CA LYS A 23 21.05 2.05 -1.47
C LYS A 23 20.60 2.52 -0.09
N GLY A 24 19.60 1.86 0.51
CA GLY A 24 19.04 2.31 1.79
C GLY A 24 19.98 2.06 2.97
N SER A 25 19.93 2.95 3.96
CA SER A 25 20.74 2.85 5.18
C SER A 25 20.50 1.53 5.92
N LYS A 26 21.58 0.95 6.45
CA LYS A 26 21.56 -0.26 7.29
C LYS A 26 21.78 0.05 8.78
N ALA A 27 22.04 1.31 9.10
CA ALA A 27 22.19 1.77 10.47
C ALA A 27 20.81 2.09 11.08
N PRO A 28 20.59 1.80 12.38
CA PRO A 28 19.47 2.36 13.11
C PRO A 28 19.54 3.90 13.13
N PRO A 29 18.39 4.60 13.11
CA PRO A 29 17.03 4.07 13.09
C PRO A 29 16.52 3.71 11.66
N SER A 30 17.12 4.24 10.59
CA SER A 30 16.63 4.06 9.21
C SER A 30 16.61 2.61 8.68
N ARG A 31 17.37 1.69 9.28
CA ARG A 31 17.43 0.28 8.88
C ARG A 31 16.06 -0.35 8.66
N HIS A 32 15.10 -0.13 9.57
CA HIS A 32 13.79 -0.77 9.44
C HIS A 32 13.01 -0.25 8.22
N HIS A 33 13.08 1.06 7.94
CA HIS A 33 12.49 1.64 6.73
C HIS A 33 13.07 0.99 5.47
N THR A 34 14.40 0.86 5.39
CA THR A 34 15.06 0.17 4.26
C THR A 34 14.55 -1.25 4.08
N LEU A 35 14.41 -2.02 5.16
CA LEU A 35 13.96 -3.43 5.10
C LEU A 35 12.48 -3.55 4.69
N LEU A 36 11.60 -2.72 5.25
CA LEU A 36 10.18 -2.71 4.91
C LEU A 36 9.99 -2.30 3.45
N HIS A 37 10.62 -1.20 3.02
CA HIS A 37 10.51 -0.69 1.65
C HIS A 37 11.17 -1.58 0.60
N ALA A 38 12.17 -2.39 0.94
CA ALA A 38 12.72 -3.37 0.01
C ALA A 38 11.81 -4.61 -0.12
N THR A 39 11.20 -5.06 0.97
CA THR A 39 10.35 -6.26 0.99
C THR A 39 9.04 -6.06 0.22
N VAL A 40 8.42 -4.87 0.32
CA VAL A 40 7.14 -4.56 -0.35
C VAL A 40 7.16 -4.82 -1.88
N PRO A 41 8.09 -4.23 -2.66
CA PRO A 41 8.16 -4.51 -4.09
C PRO A 41 8.59 -5.95 -4.37
N PHE A 42 9.34 -6.62 -3.49
CA PHE A 42 9.64 -8.04 -3.71
C PHE A 42 8.39 -8.93 -3.65
N ILE A 43 7.49 -8.68 -2.70
CA ILE A 43 6.19 -9.35 -2.61
C ILE A 43 5.31 -8.99 -3.81
N ALA A 44 5.27 -7.72 -4.22
CA ALA A 44 4.55 -7.36 -5.43
C ALA A 44 5.11 -8.08 -6.66
N ALA A 45 6.43 -8.21 -6.78
CA ALA A 45 7.06 -8.93 -7.89
C ALA A 45 6.58 -10.39 -7.97
N THR A 46 6.50 -11.10 -6.83
CA THR A 46 6.01 -12.50 -6.83
C THR A 46 4.55 -12.60 -7.25
N ALA A 47 3.69 -11.65 -6.86
CA ALA A 47 2.30 -11.59 -7.32
C ALA A 47 2.19 -11.25 -8.81
N TYR A 48 3.00 -10.31 -9.32
CA TYR A 48 3.07 -9.99 -10.75
C TYR A 48 3.53 -11.19 -11.58
N LEU A 49 4.49 -11.98 -11.08
CA LEU A 49 4.92 -13.22 -11.73
C LEU A 49 3.81 -14.29 -11.73
N ALA A 50 3.10 -14.45 -10.62
CA ALA A 50 1.95 -15.36 -10.54
C ALA A 50 0.87 -14.99 -11.56
N MET A 51 0.52 -13.69 -11.67
CA MET A 51 -0.43 -13.20 -12.67
C MET A 51 0.08 -13.39 -14.11
N ALA A 52 1.39 -13.22 -14.36
CA ALA A 52 1.98 -13.48 -15.66
C ALA A 52 1.84 -14.94 -16.11
N PHE A 53 1.91 -15.89 -15.17
CA PHE A 53 1.66 -17.32 -15.41
C PHE A 53 0.17 -17.71 -15.33
N GLY A 54 -0.73 -16.75 -15.11
CA GLY A 54 -2.17 -16.99 -14.99
C GLY A 54 -2.59 -17.65 -13.65
N ILE A 55 -1.68 -17.82 -12.70
CA ILE A 55 -1.96 -18.45 -11.42
C ILE A 55 -2.87 -17.53 -10.59
N GLY A 56 -4.00 -18.06 -10.13
CA GLY A 56 -4.99 -17.29 -9.36
C GLY A 56 -5.81 -16.31 -10.19
N THR A 57 -5.84 -16.43 -11.51
CA THR A 57 -6.75 -15.65 -12.37
C THR A 57 -8.09 -16.37 -12.48
N LEU A 58 -9.15 -15.78 -11.95
CA LEU A 58 -10.50 -16.31 -12.00
C LEU A 58 -11.30 -15.60 -13.09
N LEU A 59 -11.66 -16.32 -14.14
CA LEU A 59 -12.50 -15.80 -15.22
C LEU A 59 -13.97 -15.90 -14.84
N LYS A 60 -14.71 -14.81 -15.03
CA LYS A 60 -16.15 -14.74 -14.79
C LYS A 60 -16.92 -14.99 -16.08
N ALA A 61 -18.20 -15.33 -15.94
CA ALA A 61 -19.10 -15.58 -17.08
C ALA A 61 -19.23 -14.39 -18.03
N ASP A 62 -19.00 -13.16 -17.55
CA ASP A 62 -19.05 -11.93 -18.33
C ASP A 62 -17.72 -11.57 -19.02
N GLY A 63 -16.73 -12.47 -18.98
CA GLY A 63 -15.41 -12.29 -19.58
C GLY A 63 -14.44 -11.43 -18.77
N SER A 64 -14.86 -10.86 -17.62
CA SER A 64 -13.96 -10.17 -16.70
C SER A 64 -13.12 -11.15 -15.88
N ALA A 65 -11.99 -10.68 -15.37
CA ALA A 65 -11.10 -11.48 -14.53
C ALA A 65 -10.97 -10.90 -13.12
N THR A 66 -10.89 -11.77 -12.12
CA THR A 66 -10.41 -11.43 -10.78
C THR A 66 -9.02 -12.02 -10.59
N TYR A 67 -8.05 -11.17 -10.29
CA TYR A 67 -6.66 -11.59 -10.07
C TYR A 67 -6.38 -11.80 -8.57
N LEU A 68 -6.54 -13.03 -8.08
CA LEU A 68 -6.38 -13.35 -6.65
C LEU A 68 -5.00 -12.95 -6.11
N ALA A 69 -3.94 -13.17 -6.89
CA ALA A 69 -2.57 -12.82 -6.53
C ALA A 69 -2.41 -11.33 -6.15
N ARG A 70 -3.22 -10.44 -6.75
CA ARG A 70 -3.24 -9.00 -6.45
C ARG A 70 -3.75 -8.73 -5.03
N TYR A 71 -4.84 -9.38 -4.63
CA TYR A 71 -5.39 -9.23 -3.29
C TYR A 71 -4.50 -9.88 -2.23
N VAL A 72 -3.81 -10.97 -2.57
CA VAL A 72 -2.80 -11.57 -1.69
C VAL A 72 -1.61 -10.63 -1.49
N ASP A 73 -1.07 -10.04 -2.57
CA ASP A 73 -0.04 -8.97 -2.47
C ASP A 73 -0.51 -7.88 -1.53
N TRP A 74 -1.66 -7.26 -1.82
CA TRP A 74 -2.13 -6.12 -1.06
C TRP A 74 -2.36 -6.47 0.42
N SER A 75 -2.93 -7.64 0.72
CA SER A 75 -3.16 -8.08 2.10
C SER A 75 -1.90 -8.19 2.96
N VAL A 76 -0.72 -8.19 2.32
CA VAL A 76 0.59 -8.22 2.99
C VAL A 76 1.34 -6.90 2.83
N THR A 77 1.33 -6.30 1.64
CA THR A 77 2.13 -5.10 1.36
C THR A 77 1.51 -3.83 1.93
N THR A 78 0.18 -3.67 1.93
CA THR A 78 -0.43 -2.48 2.53
C THR A 78 -0.25 -2.42 4.05
N PRO A 79 -0.35 -3.54 4.82
CA PRO A 79 0.06 -3.55 6.22
C PRO A 79 1.53 -3.16 6.46
N ILE A 80 2.45 -3.62 5.60
CA ILE A 80 3.86 -3.28 5.71
C ILE A 80 4.08 -1.78 5.47
N LEU A 81 3.44 -1.20 4.45
CA LEU A 81 3.51 0.25 4.19
C LEU A 81 2.97 1.07 5.37
N LEU A 82 1.85 0.63 5.96
CA LEU A 82 1.24 1.26 7.13
C LEU A 82 2.13 1.16 8.37
N SER A 83 2.79 0.01 8.57
CA SER A 83 3.74 -0.15 9.67
C SER A 83 4.86 0.88 9.61
N GLY A 84 5.33 1.25 8.40
CA GLY A 84 6.32 2.30 8.22
C GLY A 84 5.83 3.67 8.72
N LEU A 85 4.58 4.05 8.43
CA LEU A 85 3.99 5.29 8.94
C LEU A 85 3.83 5.26 10.47
N VAL A 86 3.33 4.15 11.02
CA VAL A 86 3.18 3.98 12.48
C VAL A 86 4.54 4.15 13.16
N LEU A 87 5.57 3.46 12.67
CA LEU A 87 6.92 3.55 13.24
C LEU A 87 7.50 4.97 13.16
N THR A 88 7.24 5.72 12.08
CA THR A 88 7.62 7.14 12.00
C THR A 88 6.87 7.99 13.04
N ALA A 89 5.56 7.78 13.25
CA ALA A 89 4.79 8.54 14.23
C ALA A 89 5.24 8.29 15.69
N PHE A 90 5.75 7.09 15.97
CA PHE A 90 6.22 6.67 17.29
C PHE A 90 7.74 6.79 17.48
N HIS A 91 8.45 7.44 16.56
CA HIS A 91 9.89 7.60 16.62
C HIS A 91 10.37 8.13 18.00
N ASP A 92 11.36 7.46 18.59
CA ASP A 92 11.99 7.70 19.90
C ASP A 92 11.11 7.73 21.16
N ARG A 93 9.77 7.65 21.05
CA ARG A 93 8.85 7.82 22.20
C ARG A 93 7.56 6.99 22.12
N GLY A 94 7.65 5.73 21.72
CA GLY A 94 6.53 4.78 21.77
C GLY A 94 6.46 4.03 23.10
N LYS A 95 5.33 4.13 23.83
CA LYS A 95 4.99 3.12 24.84
C LYS A 95 4.55 1.87 24.08
N THR A 96 5.18 0.71 24.34
CA THR A 96 4.94 -0.53 23.59
C THR A 96 3.46 -0.89 23.41
N GLY A 97 2.63 -0.67 24.45
CA GLY A 97 1.19 -0.92 24.38
C GLY A 97 0.39 0.02 23.48
N GLU A 98 0.81 1.29 23.38
CA GLU A 98 0.15 2.30 22.54
C GLU A 98 0.48 2.07 21.06
N VAL A 99 1.76 1.80 20.76
CA VAL A 99 2.21 1.42 19.41
C VAL A 99 1.46 0.18 18.93
N GLY A 100 1.37 -0.85 19.79
CA GLY A 100 0.70 -2.11 19.48
C GLY A 100 -0.80 -1.94 19.18
N GLY A 101 -1.49 -1.09 19.94
CA GLY A 101 -2.91 -0.79 19.72
C GLY A 101 -3.18 -0.18 18.35
N TYR A 102 -2.49 0.92 18.02
CA TYR A 102 -2.65 1.58 16.72
C TYR A 102 -2.21 0.70 15.55
N LEU A 103 -1.06 0.03 15.67
CA LEU A 103 -0.55 -0.85 14.62
C LEU A 103 -1.56 -1.97 14.33
N THR A 104 -2.07 -2.63 15.37
CA THR A 104 -3.03 -3.73 15.22
C THR A 104 -4.34 -3.24 14.62
N SER A 105 -4.91 -2.14 15.12
CA SER A 105 -6.18 -1.61 14.59
C SER A 105 -6.06 -1.19 13.11
N ILE A 106 -4.96 -0.53 12.74
CA ILE A 106 -4.70 -0.11 11.36
C ILE A 106 -4.54 -1.32 10.44
N ILE A 107 -3.74 -2.32 10.84
CA ILE A 107 -3.54 -3.54 10.04
C ILE A 107 -4.85 -4.32 9.88
N VAL A 108 -5.65 -4.46 10.95
CA VAL A 108 -6.92 -5.19 10.88
C VAL A 108 -7.90 -4.49 9.93
N LEU A 109 -8.03 -3.16 10.01
CA LEU A 109 -8.89 -2.40 9.11
C LEU A 109 -8.40 -2.47 7.66
N ASP A 110 -7.09 -2.44 7.45
CA ASP A 110 -6.47 -2.54 6.13
C ASP A 110 -6.67 -3.93 5.50
N VAL A 111 -6.44 -5.00 6.25
CA VAL A 111 -6.73 -6.37 5.78
C VAL A 111 -8.23 -6.55 5.53
N LEU A 112 -9.10 -6.01 6.40
CA LEU A 112 -10.54 -6.03 6.18
C LEU A 112 -10.91 -5.29 4.88
N MET A 113 -10.32 -4.14 4.60
CA MET A 113 -10.49 -3.39 3.35
C MET A 113 -10.13 -4.27 2.15
N ILE A 114 -8.96 -4.92 2.15
CA ILE A 114 -8.52 -5.78 1.04
C ILE A 114 -9.41 -7.01 0.86
N VAL A 115 -9.73 -7.72 1.95
CA VAL A 115 -10.55 -8.94 1.90
C VAL A 115 -11.97 -8.62 1.43
N THR A 116 -12.57 -7.54 1.91
CA THR A 116 -13.92 -7.14 1.50
C THR A 116 -13.96 -6.63 0.06
N GLY A 117 -12.89 -6.00 -0.41
CA GLY A 117 -12.70 -5.67 -1.82
C GLY A 117 -12.58 -6.92 -2.70
N LEU A 118 -11.90 -7.97 -2.24
CA LEU A 118 -11.86 -9.26 -2.92
C LEU A 118 -13.26 -9.90 -2.97
N ILE A 119 -13.98 -9.94 -1.85
CA ILE A 119 -15.34 -10.48 -1.79
C ILE A 119 -16.25 -9.72 -2.76
N SER A 120 -16.14 -8.39 -2.84
CA SER A 120 -16.86 -7.58 -3.83
C SER A 120 -16.52 -7.98 -5.28
N SER A 121 -15.23 -8.18 -5.58
CA SER A 121 -14.78 -8.63 -6.91
C SER A 121 -15.39 -9.98 -7.28
N LEU A 122 -15.46 -10.92 -6.33
CA LEU A 122 -15.99 -12.26 -6.53
C LEU A 122 -17.53 -12.32 -6.56
N ALA A 123 -18.23 -11.30 -6.05
CA ALA A 123 -19.68 -11.31 -5.96
C ALA A 123 -20.36 -11.22 -7.34
N GLU A 124 -21.21 -12.19 -7.63
CA GLU A 124 -22.02 -12.22 -8.86
C GLU A 124 -23.26 -11.33 -8.75
N ALA A 125 -23.93 -11.35 -7.59
CA ALA A 125 -25.13 -10.56 -7.35
C ALA A 125 -24.78 -9.06 -7.19
N PRO A 126 -25.38 -8.15 -7.98
CA PRO A 126 -25.03 -6.73 -7.95
C PRO A 126 -25.19 -6.08 -6.56
N VAL A 127 -26.24 -6.43 -5.83
CA VAL A 127 -26.49 -5.91 -4.48
C VAL A 127 -25.35 -6.31 -3.53
N ALA A 128 -24.94 -7.58 -3.54
CA ALA A 128 -23.85 -8.07 -2.72
C ALA A 128 -22.53 -7.40 -3.09
N LYS A 129 -22.23 -7.29 -4.39
CA LYS A 129 -21.02 -6.62 -4.89
C LYS A 129 -20.89 -5.21 -4.34
N TRP A 130 -21.93 -4.39 -4.47
CA TRP A 130 -21.89 -2.99 -4.04
C TRP A 130 -21.90 -2.85 -2.52
N ALA A 131 -22.60 -3.73 -1.79
CA ALA A 131 -22.52 -3.77 -0.33
C ALA A 131 -21.08 -4.02 0.14
N TRP A 132 -20.39 -5.01 -0.42
CA TRP A 132 -19.00 -5.31 -0.07
C TRP A 132 -18.00 -4.24 -0.53
N TYR A 133 -18.24 -3.62 -1.68
CA TYR A 133 -17.43 -2.49 -2.14
C TYR A 133 -17.52 -1.31 -1.16
N LEU A 134 -18.74 -0.92 -0.78
CA LEU A 134 -18.96 0.15 0.19
C LEU A 134 -18.38 -0.19 1.57
N TRP A 135 -18.45 -1.46 1.98
CA TRP A 135 -17.84 -1.91 3.23
C TRP A 135 -16.30 -1.83 3.20
N SER A 136 -15.69 -2.17 2.06
CA SER A 136 -14.26 -1.97 1.82
C SER A 136 -13.88 -0.48 1.90
N CYS A 137 -14.66 0.40 1.28
CA CYS A 137 -14.46 1.86 1.38
C CYS A 137 -14.64 2.39 2.81
N ALA A 138 -15.58 1.84 3.59
CA ALA A 138 -15.75 2.20 5.00
C ALA A 138 -14.54 1.80 5.85
N ALA A 139 -13.99 0.59 5.64
CA ALA A 139 -12.75 0.16 6.27
C ALA A 139 -11.57 1.06 5.87
N PHE A 140 -11.47 1.44 4.59
CA PHE A 140 -10.47 2.39 4.10
C PHE A 140 -10.58 3.76 4.79
N ALA A 141 -11.80 4.29 4.94
CA ALA A 141 -12.03 5.53 5.68
C ALA A 141 -11.58 5.43 7.15
N GLY A 142 -11.80 4.26 7.78
CA GLY A 142 -11.28 3.97 9.13
C GLY A 142 -9.74 3.99 9.20
N VAL A 143 -9.05 3.40 8.22
CA VAL A 143 -7.58 3.49 8.10
C VAL A 143 -7.16 4.97 7.99
N LEU A 144 -7.76 5.72 7.08
CA LEU A 144 -7.43 7.14 6.88
C LEU A 144 -7.68 7.98 8.13
N TYR A 145 -8.76 7.72 8.88
CA TYR A 145 -9.03 8.40 10.14
C TYR A 145 -7.89 8.19 11.13
N LEU A 146 -7.47 6.94 11.35
CA LEU A 146 -6.39 6.63 12.29
C LEU A 146 -5.06 7.28 11.86
N LEU A 147 -4.75 7.30 10.56
CA LEU A 147 -3.53 7.91 10.04
C LEU A 147 -3.56 9.45 10.19
N TRP A 148 -4.65 10.10 9.75
CA TRP A 148 -4.71 11.57 9.65
C TRP A 148 -5.05 12.29 10.96
N VAL A 149 -5.70 11.60 11.90
CA VAL A 149 -6.15 12.22 13.16
C VAL A 149 -5.17 11.90 14.29
N PRO A 150 -5.21 10.73 14.95
CA PRO A 150 -4.33 10.48 16.09
C PRO A 150 -2.85 10.33 15.68
N LEU A 151 -2.52 9.57 14.63
CA LEU A 151 -1.11 9.32 14.29
C LEU A 151 -0.40 10.57 13.81
N ARG A 152 -1.05 11.40 13.00
CA ARG A 152 -0.50 12.69 12.59
C ARG A 152 -0.26 13.61 13.79
N ALA A 153 -1.18 13.67 14.75
CA ALA A 153 -0.99 14.45 15.98
C ALA A 153 0.24 13.96 16.76
N MET A 154 0.35 12.65 16.98
CA MET A 154 1.50 12.05 17.66
C MET A 154 2.82 12.31 16.92
N ALA A 155 2.83 12.26 15.60
CA ALA A 155 4.03 12.56 14.81
C ALA A 155 4.47 14.03 14.93
N LEU A 156 3.52 14.97 15.01
CA LEU A 156 3.81 16.40 15.19
C LEU A 156 4.39 16.71 16.58
N GLU A 157 3.99 15.95 17.60
CA GLU A 157 4.57 16.05 18.95
C GLU A 157 6.04 15.60 19.01
N ARG A 158 6.55 14.88 18.00
CA ARG A 158 7.98 14.52 17.87
C ARG A 158 8.85 15.67 17.36
N GLY A 159 8.24 16.82 17.07
CA GLY A 159 8.92 17.99 16.53
C GLY A 159 8.74 18.13 15.03
N HIS A 160 9.03 19.33 14.55
CA HIS A 160 8.70 19.77 13.19
C HIS A 160 9.31 18.87 12.10
N ALA A 161 10.53 18.37 12.28
CA ALA A 161 11.21 17.55 11.27
C ALA A 161 10.49 16.21 11.03
N ILE A 162 10.29 15.42 12.08
CA ILE A 162 9.60 14.12 12.02
C ILE A 162 8.13 14.30 11.62
N GLY A 163 7.44 15.28 12.22
CA GLY A 163 6.04 15.58 11.87
C GLY A 163 5.86 15.97 10.40
N SER A 164 6.80 16.73 9.82
CA SER A 164 6.79 17.07 8.40
C SER A 164 7.03 15.86 7.50
N ALA A 165 8.00 15.00 7.84
CA ALA A 165 8.25 13.77 7.10
C ALA A 165 7.03 12.83 7.13
N TYR A 166 6.42 12.65 8.30
CA TYR A 166 5.18 11.90 8.44
C TYR A 166 4.09 12.47 7.53
N ALA A 167 3.81 13.78 7.62
CA ALA A 167 2.77 14.45 6.86
C ALA A 167 2.97 14.32 5.34
N LYS A 168 4.21 14.40 4.86
CA LYS A 168 4.53 14.17 3.44
C LYS A 168 4.23 12.74 3.01
N ASN A 169 4.63 11.76 3.83
CA ASN A 169 4.52 10.35 3.51
C ASN A 169 3.06 9.87 3.54
N ILE A 170 2.27 10.27 4.55
CA ILE A 170 0.82 9.98 4.60
C ILE A 170 0.07 10.67 3.44
N THR A 171 0.43 11.91 3.07
CA THR A 171 -0.19 12.60 1.94
C THR A 171 0.03 11.84 0.64
N PHE A 172 1.28 11.43 0.38
CA PHE A 172 1.64 10.66 -0.80
C PHE A 172 0.79 9.39 -0.91
N LEU A 173 0.77 8.56 0.16
CA LEU A 173 0.01 7.31 0.17
C LEU A 173 -1.49 7.54 0.03
N THR A 174 -2.04 8.55 0.71
CA THR A 174 -3.46 8.87 0.63
C THR A 174 -3.87 9.15 -0.81
N VAL A 175 -3.14 10.02 -1.52
CA VAL A 175 -3.46 10.38 -2.91
C VAL A 175 -3.46 9.17 -3.83
N ILE A 176 -2.40 8.34 -3.78
CA ILE A 176 -2.30 7.17 -4.66
C ILE A 176 -3.32 6.09 -4.28
N TRP A 177 -3.61 5.90 -2.99
CA TRP A 177 -4.56 4.90 -2.50
C TRP A 177 -6.01 5.22 -2.87
N PHE A 178 -6.40 6.49 -2.92
CA PHE A 178 -7.73 6.89 -3.41
C PHE A 178 -7.98 6.49 -4.87
N LEU A 179 -6.93 6.29 -5.68
CA LEU A 179 -7.10 5.85 -7.07
C LEU A 179 -7.51 4.38 -7.18
N TYR A 180 -7.17 3.51 -6.21
CA TYR A 180 -7.50 2.08 -6.24
C TYR A 180 -9.01 1.80 -6.23
N PRO A 181 -9.81 2.34 -5.29
CA PRO A 181 -11.27 2.16 -5.35
C PRO A 181 -11.89 2.81 -6.58
N VAL A 182 -11.30 3.90 -7.11
CA VAL A 182 -11.76 4.52 -8.37
C VAL A 182 -11.54 3.59 -9.55
N VAL A 183 -10.35 3.01 -9.71
CA VAL A 183 -10.05 2.05 -10.78
C VAL A 183 -10.93 0.82 -10.65
N PHE A 184 -11.15 0.30 -9.44
CA PHE A 184 -12.10 -0.78 -9.19
C PHE A 184 -13.53 -0.40 -9.64
N LEU A 185 -14.00 0.79 -9.26
CA LEU A 185 -15.34 1.28 -9.57
C LEU A 185 -15.57 1.40 -11.07
N ILE A 186 -14.63 1.99 -11.81
CA ILE A 186 -14.78 2.20 -13.27
C ILE A 186 -14.34 0.98 -14.09
N GLY A 187 -13.61 0.05 -13.49
CA GLY A 187 -13.02 -1.11 -14.12
C GLY A 187 -13.99 -2.28 -14.35
N PRO A 188 -13.46 -3.42 -14.83
CA PRO A 188 -14.24 -4.63 -15.11
C PRO A 188 -15.03 -5.16 -13.90
N GLU A 189 -14.54 -4.94 -12.69
CA GLU A 189 -15.17 -5.37 -11.45
C GLU A 189 -16.45 -4.59 -11.15
N GLY A 190 -16.49 -3.29 -11.49
CA GLY A 190 -17.58 -2.36 -11.21
C GLY A 190 -18.42 -2.04 -12.45
N LEU A 191 -18.32 -0.78 -12.90
CA LEU A 191 -19.16 -0.17 -13.94
C LEU A 191 -18.71 -0.49 -15.37
N LYS A 192 -17.56 -1.14 -15.57
CA LYS A 192 -17.03 -1.57 -16.88
C LYS A 192 -16.87 -0.43 -17.89
N ILE A 193 -16.53 0.77 -17.40
CA ILE A 193 -16.23 1.95 -18.22
C ILE A 193 -14.89 1.75 -18.94
N ILE A 194 -13.92 1.15 -18.25
CA ILE A 194 -12.63 0.73 -18.84
C ILE A 194 -12.55 -0.80 -18.92
N ASN A 195 -11.81 -1.30 -19.91
CA ASN A 195 -11.61 -2.74 -20.11
C ASN A 195 -10.51 -3.30 -19.19
N ASP A 196 -10.36 -4.63 -19.20
CA ASP A 196 -9.40 -5.35 -18.37
C ASP A 196 -7.93 -4.93 -18.61
N PRO A 197 -7.44 -4.84 -19.87
CA PRO A 197 -6.12 -4.27 -20.16
C PRO A 197 -5.88 -2.89 -19.52
N ALA A 198 -6.82 -1.96 -19.71
CA ALA A 198 -6.68 -0.60 -19.16
C ALA A 198 -6.63 -0.61 -17.62
N SER A 199 -7.44 -1.44 -16.97
CA SER A 199 -7.40 -1.62 -15.51
C SER A 199 -6.06 -2.21 -15.05
N VAL A 200 -5.56 -3.25 -15.72
CA VAL A 200 -4.26 -3.88 -15.40
C VAL A 200 -3.10 -2.89 -15.50
N TRP A 201 -3.05 -2.09 -16.57
CA TRP A 201 -2.02 -1.06 -16.75
C TRP A 201 -2.14 0.08 -15.72
N ALA A 202 -3.36 0.53 -15.42
CA ALA A 202 -3.58 1.55 -14.40
C ALA A 202 -3.07 1.08 -13.03
N ILE A 203 -3.44 -0.14 -12.62
CA ILE A 203 -2.98 -0.71 -11.35
C ILE A 203 -1.46 -0.94 -11.35
N LEU A 204 -0.85 -1.36 -12.47
CA LEU A 204 0.60 -1.48 -12.56
C LEU A 204 1.32 -0.15 -12.29
N VAL A 205 0.88 0.93 -12.94
CA VAL A 205 1.44 2.27 -12.72
C VAL A 205 1.26 2.66 -11.25
N MET A 206 0.08 2.45 -10.69
CA MET A 206 -0.22 2.78 -9.31
C MET A 206 0.63 2.00 -8.31
N ASP A 207 0.84 0.70 -8.54
CA ASP A 207 1.70 -0.14 -7.71
C ASP A 207 3.15 0.34 -7.78
N ILE A 208 3.68 0.67 -8.96
CA ILE A 208 5.04 1.22 -9.09
C ILE A 208 5.16 2.53 -8.29
N VAL A 209 4.16 3.41 -8.38
CA VAL A 209 4.15 4.68 -7.63
C VAL A 209 4.09 4.41 -6.12
N ALA A 210 3.17 3.56 -5.66
CA ALA A 210 2.90 3.31 -4.25
C ALA A 210 3.96 2.43 -3.56
N LYS A 211 4.69 1.60 -4.31
CA LYS A 211 5.65 0.63 -3.75
C LYS A 211 7.12 1.00 -4.03
N VAL A 212 7.41 1.56 -5.20
CA VAL A 212 8.79 1.89 -5.61
C VAL A 212 9.08 3.38 -5.44
N ILE A 213 8.29 4.26 -6.05
CA ILE A 213 8.52 5.71 -5.96
C ILE A 213 8.32 6.16 -4.51
N TYR A 214 7.26 5.68 -3.87
CA TYR A 214 7.01 5.93 -2.45
C TYR A 214 8.18 5.49 -1.57
N ALA A 215 8.82 4.34 -1.82
CA ALA A 215 9.94 3.87 -1.02
C ALA A 215 11.10 4.87 -0.98
N PHE A 216 11.53 5.36 -2.14
CA PHE A 216 12.60 6.36 -2.22
C PHE A 216 12.15 7.71 -1.61
N TYR A 217 10.92 8.12 -1.87
CA TYR A 217 10.36 9.36 -1.32
C TYR A 217 10.28 9.32 0.22
N ALA A 218 9.76 8.23 0.77
CA ALA A 218 9.55 8.05 2.20
C ALA A 218 10.88 7.92 2.95
N ALA A 219 11.83 7.13 2.43
CA ALA A 219 13.16 7.00 2.99
C ALA A 219 13.90 8.36 2.98
N GLY A 220 13.89 9.07 1.85
CA GLY A 220 14.55 10.38 1.75
C GLY A 220 13.96 11.44 2.69
N ASN A 221 12.63 11.46 2.87
CA ASN A 221 11.99 12.34 3.85
C ASN A 221 12.38 11.98 5.29
N PHE A 222 12.46 10.68 5.61
CA PHE A 222 12.79 10.22 6.96
C PHE A 222 14.26 10.48 7.29
N ASP A 223 15.20 10.12 6.42
CA ASP A 223 16.63 10.35 6.62
C ASP A 223 16.94 11.85 6.79
N LYS A 224 16.31 12.71 5.99
CA LYS A 224 16.41 14.16 6.16
C LYS A 224 15.89 14.61 7.52
N ALA A 225 14.76 14.06 7.96
CA ALA A 225 14.17 14.43 9.24
C ALA A 225 15.03 13.99 10.43
N LEU A 226 15.69 12.82 10.36
CA LEU A 226 16.64 12.36 11.36
C LEU A 226 17.83 13.30 11.48
N HIS A 227 18.47 13.65 10.37
CA HIS A 227 19.58 14.60 10.36
C HIS A 227 19.20 15.98 10.92
N ASP A 228 17.97 16.44 10.67
CA ASP A 228 17.47 17.71 11.23
C ASP A 228 17.10 17.60 12.71
N HIS A 229 16.66 16.44 13.16
CA HIS A 229 16.30 16.15 14.55
C HIS A 229 17.55 16.04 15.43
N GLU A 230 18.57 15.29 15.01
CA GLU A 230 19.85 15.12 15.72
C GLU A 230 20.59 16.45 15.93
N ARG A 231 20.51 17.39 14.98
CA ARG A 231 21.13 18.72 15.11
C ARG A 231 20.46 19.64 16.14
N ARG A 232 19.27 19.28 16.60
CA ARG A 232 18.44 20.11 17.51
C ARG A 232 18.28 19.49 18.91
N ALA A 233 18.66 18.22 19.07
CA ALA A 233 18.69 17.51 20.34
C ALA A 233 20.00 17.80 21.10
#